data_AF-A0A378SJG8-F1
#
_entry.id   AF-A0A378SJG8-F1
#
_cell.length_a   1.000
_cell.length_b   1.000
_cell.length_c   1.000
_cell.angle_alpha   90.00
_cell.angle_beta   90.00
_cell.angle_gamma   90.00
#
_symmetry.space_group_name_H-M   'P 1'
#
loop_
_entity.id
_entity.type
_entity.pdbx_description
1 polymer ?
#
loop_
_entity_poly.entity_id
_entity_poly.type
_entity_poly.pdbx_seq_one_letter_code
_entity_poly.pdbx_strand_id
1 'polypeptide(L)'
;MGTSVAAVAIVLVLGLCHLRNRRHPGWLASADGRFYVTSGYSLTAVAAYWLTAAPTATSWEWALGNAWTLVAMVFFVHGFALLRQVTLAHAHSAQAIESIDASSAPARSNPLPS
;
A
#
# COMPACT_ATOMS: atom_id res chain seq x y z
N MET A 1 -21.49 11.37 21.81
CA MET A 1 -20.06 11.60 22.08
C MET A 1 -19.15 10.47 21.57
N GLY A 2 -19.53 9.19 21.68
CA GLY A 2 -18.70 8.07 21.17
C GLY A 2 -18.48 8.03 19.65
N THR A 3 -19.49 8.40 18.86
CA THR A 3 -19.42 8.39 17.38
C THR A 3 -18.45 9.43 16.81
N SER A 4 -18.38 10.62 17.40
CA SER A 4 -17.46 11.68 16.99
C SER A 4 -15.99 11.31 17.23
N VAL A 5 -15.70 10.67 18.37
CA VAL A 5 -14.35 10.21 18.71
C VAL A 5 -13.92 9.08 17.77
N ALA A 6 -14.80 8.13 17.46
CA ALA A 6 -14.53 7.06 16.52
C ALA A 6 -14.23 7.61 15.11
N ALA A 7 -15.03 8.57 14.63
CA ALA A 7 -14.79 9.21 13.33
C ALA A 7 -13.42 9.90 13.26
N VAL A 8 -13.06 10.68 14.29
CA VAL A 8 -11.75 11.35 14.37
C VAL A 8 -10.61 10.33 14.39
N ALA A 9 -10.73 9.27 15.18
CA ALA A 9 -9.72 8.20 15.24
C ALA A 9 -9.52 7.53 13.87
N ILE A 10 -10.62 7.24 13.16
CA ILE A 10 -10.58 6.63 11.82
C ILE A 10 -9.89 7.56 10.83
N VAL A 11 -10.22 8.85 10.82
CA VAL A 11 -9.56 9.84 9.94
C VAL A 11 -8.07 9.94 10.25
N LEU A 12 -7.68 9.96 11.53
CA LEU A 12 -6.27 10.04 11.93
C LEU A 12 -5.49 8.78 11.53
N VAL A 13 -6.07 7.59 11.76
CA VAL A 13 -5.45 6.32 11.36
C VAL A 13 -5.33 6.22 9.84
N LEU A 14 -6.39 6.57 9.09
CA LEU A 14 -6.37 6.60 7.63
C LEU A 14 -5.34 7.61 7.11
N GLY A 15 -5.27 8.80 7.70
CA GLY A 15 -4.30 9.82 7.35
C GLY A 15 -2.86 9.38 7.61
N LEU A 16 -2.60 8.77 8.77
CA LEU A 16 -1.26 8.25 9.11
C LEU A 16 -0.87 7.09 8.18
N CYS A 17 -1.80 6.18 7.90
CA CYS A 17 -1.62 5.11 6.91
C CYS A 17 -1.33 5.69 5.52
N HIS A 18 -2.08 6.71 5.08
CA HIS A 18 -1.87 7.37 3.79
C HIS A 18 -0.47 8.00 3.71
N LEU A 19 -0.05 8.70 4.77
CA LEU A 19 1.26 9.34 4.82
C LEU A 19 2.39 8.32 4.78
N ARG A 20 2.27 7.23 5.56
CA ARG A 20 3.24 6.14 5.58
C ARG A 20 3.30 5.42 4.23
N ASN A 21 2.16 5.25 3.56
CA ASN A 21 2.11 4.56 2.28
C ASN A 21 2.59 5.42 1.10
N ARG A 22 2.41 6.75 1.16
CA ARG A 22 3.03 7.67 0.19
C ARG A 22 4.56 7.66 0.24
N ARG A 23 5.15 7.29 1.37
CA ARG A 23 6.61 7.16 1.52
C ARG A 23 7.15 5.85 0.94
N HIS A 24 6.30 4.94 0.47
CA HIS A 24 6.76 3.69 -0.13
C HIS A 24 7.39 3.98 -1.51
N PRO A 25 8.63 3.52 -1.80
CA PRO A 25 9.33 3.86 -3.05
C PRO A 25 8.60 3.36 -4.30
N GLY A 26 7.82 2.29 -4.20
CA GLY A 26 6.97 1.78 -5.29
C GLY A 26 5.67 2.58 -5.53
N TRP A 27 5.34 3.56 -4.68
CA TRP A 27 4.09 4.32 -4.78
C TRP A 27 3.98 5.10 -6.09
N LEU A 28 5.05 5.77 -6.53
CA LEU A 28 5.05 6.50 -7.81
C LEU A 28 5.13 5.58 -9.04
N ALA A 29 5.60 4.34 -8.86
CA ALA A 29 5.86 3.42 -9.95
C ALA A 29 4.62 2.59 -10.37
N SER A 30 3.62 2.42 -9.50
CA SER A 30 2.43 1.62 -9.80
C SER A 30 1.13 2.44 -9.70
N ALA A 31 0.54 2.78 -10.85
CA ALA A 31 -0.75 3.47 -10.91
C ALA A 31 -1.91 2.60 -10.39
N ASP A 32 -1.91 1.31 -10.73
CA ASP A 32 -2.94 0.36 -10.29
C ASP A 32 -2.87 0.09 -8.79
N GLY A 33 -1.66 -0.10 -8.25
CA GLY A 33 -1.45 -0.25 -6.81
C GLY A 33 -1.96 0.96 -6.02
N ARG A 34 -1.74 2.18 -6.55
CA ARG A 34 -2.32 3.40 -5.98
C ARG A 34 -3.84 3.38 -6.01
N PHE A 35 -4.45 3.03 -7.15
CA PHE A 35 -5.91 3.00 -7.30
C PHE A 35 -6.56 2.06 -6.28
N TYR A 36 -6.06 0.83 -6.14
CA TYR A 36 -6.58 -0.14 -5.18
C TYR A 36 -6.45 0.36 -3.73
N VAL A 37 -5.30 0.96 -3.36
CA VAL A 37 -5.12 1.50 -2.02
C VAL A 37 -6.03 2.71 -1.75
N THR A 38 -6.18 3.65 -2.70
CA THR A 38 -7.07 4.80 -2.53
C THR A 38 -8.54 4.42 -2.46
N SER A 39 -8.94 3.43 -3.26
CA SER A 39 -10.28 2.86 -3.20
C SER A 39 -10.52 2.14 -1.87
N GLY A 40 -9.52 1.41 -1.35
CA GLY A 40 -9.54 0.81 -0.01
C GLY A 40 -9.84 1.81 1.11
N TYR A 41 -9.26 3.02 1.07
CA TYR A 41 -9.59 4.07 2.04
C TYR A 41 -11.05 4.53 1.97
N SER A 42 -11.58 4.69 0.75
CA SER A 42 -12.98 5.09 0.54
C SER A 42 -13.93 4.01 1.06
N LEU A 43 -13.62 2.74 0.79
CA LEU A 43 -14.38 1.58 1.28
C LEU A 43 -14.35 1.48 2.82
N THR A 44 -13.21 1.79 3.43
CA THR A 44 -13.07 1.81 4.90
C THR A 44 -13.95 2.91 5.52
N ALA A 45 -14.05 4.08 4.88
CA ALA A 45 -14.94 5.15 5.33
C ALA A 45 -16.42 4.74 5.25
N VAL A 46 -16.81 4.03 4.18
CA VAL A 46 -18.17 3.47 4.04
C VAL A 46 -18.44 2.42 5.11
N ALA A 47 -17.49 1.52 5.37
CA ALA A 47 -17.61 0.52 6.44
C ALA A 47 -17.79 1.18 7.82
N ALA A 48 -16.97 2.19 8.11
CA ALA A 48 -17.04 2.97 9.34
C ALA A 48 -18.40 3.65 9.51
N TYR A 49 -18.92 4.27 8.46
CA TYR A 49 -20.24 4.89 8.47
C TYR A 49 -21.32 3.89 8.91
N TRP A 50 -21.40 2.74 8.24
CA TRP A 50 -22.40 1.71 8.55
C TRP A 50 -22.25 1.15 9.97
N LEU A 51 -21.03 0.90 10.43
CA LEU A 51 -20.78 0.44 11.80
C LEU A 51 -21.17 1.48 12.86
N THR A 52 -20.97 2.76 12.59
CA THR A 52 -21.37 3.84 13.51
C THR A 52 -22.87 4.14 13.47
N ALA A 53 -23.53 3.86 12.34
CA ALA A 53 -24.97 4.02 12.17
C ALA A 53 -25.76 2.83 12.72
N ALA A 54 -25.11 1.66 12.88
CA ALA A 54 -25.72 0.44 13.39
C ALA A 54 -26.23 0.64 14.84
N PRO A 55 -27.55 0.51 15.09
CA PRO A 55 -28.12 0.68 16.43
C PRO A 55 -27.67 -0.40 17.41
N THR A 56 -27.47 -1.62 16.91
CA THR A 56 -27.02 -2.80 17.67
C THR A 56 -26.13 -3.68 16.81
N ALA A 57 -25.33 -4.55 17.45
CA ALA A 57 -24.46 -5.51 16.75
C ALA A 57 -25.19 -6.63 15.99
N THR A 58 -26.53 -6.65 16.03
CA THR A 58 -27.38 -7.62 15.33
C THR A 58 -28.18 -7.00 14.19
N SER A 59 -28.04 -5.69 13.99
CA SER A 59 -28.74 -4.94 12.95
C SER A 59 -28.13 -5.20 11.57
N TRP A 60 -28.91 -5.02 10.49
CA TRP A 60 -28.44 -5.27 9.13
C TRP A 60 -27.35 -4.28 8.70
N GLU A 61 -27.35 -3.07 9.27
CA GLU A 61 -26.30 -2.06 9.14
C GLU A 61 -24.95 -2.59 9.65
N TRP A 62 -24.95 -3.35 10.74
CA TRP A 62 -23.74 -3.99 11.27
C TRP A 62 -23.17 -5.01 10.27
N ALA A 63 -24.03 -5.83 9.66
CA ALA A 63 -23.61 -6.80 8.65
C ALA A 63 -23.00 -6.10 7.42
N LEU A 64 -23.61 -5.00 6.95
CA LEU A 64 -23.07 -4.19 5.85
C LEU A 64 -21.73 -3.56 6.18
N GLY A 65 -21.57 -3.02 7.39
CA GLY A 65 -20.30 -2.46 7.85
C GLY A 65 -19.16 -3.48 7.84
N ASN A 66 -19.42 -4.70 8.31
CA ASN A 66 -18.46 -5.80 8.25
C ASN A 66 -18.15 -6.24 6.82
N ALA A 67 -19.18 -6.34 5.95
CA ALA A 67 -18.99 -6.67 4.55
C ALA A 67 -18.07 -5.66 3.85
N TRP A 68 -18.30 -4.36 4.02
CA TRP A 68 -17.44 -3.32 3.45
C TRP A 68 -16.02 -3.32 4.04
N THR A 69 -15.86 -3.72 5.31
CA THR A 69 -14.53 -3.89 5.93
C THR A 69 -13.74 -4.99 5.23
N LEU A 70 -14.38 -6.13 4.91
CA LEU A 70 -13.74 -7.21 4.16
C LEU A 70 -13.37 -6.77 2.74
N VAL A 71 -14.25 -6.05 2.06
CA VAL A 71 -13.96 -5.51 0.72
C VAL A 71 -12.77 -4.55 0.77
N ALA A 72 -12.73 -3.65 1.76
CA ALA A 72 -11.61 -2.74 1.97
C ALA A 72 -10.29 -3.51 2.19
N MET A 73 -10.32 -4.57 3.00
CA MET A 73 -9.17 -5.45 3.24
C MET A 73 -8.65 -6.07 1.94
N VAL A 74 -9.54 -6.62 1.10
CA VAL A 74 -9.17 -7.20 -0.20
C VAL A 74 -8.52 -6.16 -1.11
N PHE A 75 -9.04 -4.95 -1.14
CA PHE A 75 -8.47 -3.84 -1.91
C PHE A 75 -7.07 -3.46 -1.42
N PHE A 76 -6.86 -3.39 -0.11
CA PHE A 76 -5.53 -3.13 0.44
C PHE A 76 -4.54 -4.25 0.11
N VAL A 77 -4.93 -5.52 0.28
CA VAL A 77 -4.06 -6.66 -0.05
C VAL A 77 -3.65 -6.65 -1.52
N HIS A 78 -4.59 -6.44 -2.45
CA HIS A 78 -4.28 -6.35 -3.87
C HIS A 78 -3.41 -5.14 -4.20
N GLY A 79 -3.72 -3.97 -3.64
CA GLY A 79 -2.93 -2.76 -3.84
C GLY A 79 -1.48 -2.92 -3.37
N PHE A 80 -1.26 -3.52 -2.19
CA PHE A 80 0.08 -3.79 -1.68
C PHE A 80 0.82 -4.87 -2.48
N ALA A 81 0.12 -5.90 -2.96
CA ALA A 81 0.72 -6.92 -3.81
C ALA A 81 1.27 -6.30 -5.11
N LEU A 82 0.48 -5.44 -5.77
CA LEU A 82 0.89 -4.74 -6.99
C LEU A 82 2.06 -3.78 -6.74
N LEU A 83 2.02 -3.01 -5.65
CA LEU A 83 3.13 -2.13 -5.25
C LEU A 83 4.44 -2.92 -5.04
N ARG A 84 4.36 -4.10 -4.40
CA ARG A 84 5.52 -4.97 -4.17
C ARG A 84 6.05 -5.56 -5.47
N GLN A 85 5.19 -6.03 -6.37
CA GLN A 85 5.59 -6.59 -7.66
C GLN A 85 6.37 -5.58 -8.50
N VAL A 86 5.88 -4.33 -8.59
CA VAL A 86 6.59 -3.28 -9.33
C VAL A 86 7.95 -2.95 -8.70
N THR A 87 8.03 -2.96 -7.37
CA THR A 87 9.30 -2.72 -6.65
C THR A 87 10.31 -3.84 -6.93
N LEU A 88 9.88 -5.10 -6.92
CA LEU A 88 10.74 -6.26 -7.24
C LEU A 88 11.20 -6.23 -8.69
N ALA A 89 10.31 -5.90 -9.63
CA ALA A 89 10.66 -5.78 -11.04
C ALA A 89 11.75 -4.72 -11.27
N HIS A 90 11.62 -3.55 -10.63
CA HIS A 90 12.64 -2.49 -10.71
C HIS A 90 13.96 -2.92 -10.09
N ALA A 91 13.95 -3.64 -8.96
CA ALA A 91 15.18 -4.16 -8.35
C ALA A 91 15.92 -5.14 -9.27
N HIS A 92 15.18 -6.05 -9.93
CA HIS A 92 15.76 -6.97 -10.91
C HIS A 92 16.36 -6.24 -12.12
N SER A 93 15.67 -5.23 -12.66
CA SER A 93 16.19 -4.43 -13.77
C SER A 93 17.45 -3.65 -13.38
N ALA A 94 17.50 -3.10 -12.17
CA ALA A 94 18.69 -2.39 -11.67
C ALA A 94 19.90 -3.32 -11.54
N GLN A 95 19.71 -4.52 -10.98
CA GLN A 95 20.77 -5.53 -10.86
C GLN A 95 21.29 -5.99 -12.24
N ALA A 96 20.40 -6.14 -13.22
CA ALA A 96 20.79 -6.51 -14.59
C ALA A 96 21.70 -5.45 -15.22
N ILE A 97 21.37 -4.15 -15.03
CA ILE A 97 22.20 -3.05 -15.55
C ILE A 97 23.55 -2.98 -14.82
N GLU A 98 23.55 -3.11 -13.49
CA GLU A 98 24.79 -3.07 -12.68
C GLU A 98 25.75 -4.21 -13.04
N SER A 99 25.23 -5.41 -13.30
CA SER A 99 26.07 -6.55 -13.73
C SER A 99 26.70 -6.35 -15.12
N ILE A 100 26.02 -5.64 -16.04
CA ILE A 100 26.60 -5.27 -17.34
C ILE A 100 27.72 -4.27 -17.15
N ASP A 101 27.52 -3.23 -16.32
CA ASP A 101 28.54 -2.22 -16.06
C ASP A 101 29.78 -2.84 -15.40
N ALA A 102 29.58 -3.69 -14.38
CA ALA A 102 30.66 -4.44 -13.71
C ALA A 102 31.42 -5.39 -14.66
N SER A 103 30.72 -6.03 -15.62
CA SER A 103 31.36 -6.87 -16.64
C SER A 103 32.10 -6.05 -17.70
N SER A 104 31.69 -4.79 -17.92
CA SER A 104 32.30 -3.90 -18.91
C SER A 104 33.50 -3.12 -18.35
N ALA A 105 33.68 -3.09 -17.03
CA ALA A 105 34.84 -2.52 -16.38
C ALA A 105 36.11 -3.30 -16.81
N PRO A 106 37.05 -2.68 -17.55
CA PRO A 106 38.23 -3.39 -18.02
C PRO A 106 39.04 -3.88 -16.82
N ALA A 107 39.39 -5.17 -16.82
CA ALA A 107 40.32 -5.76 -15.89
C ALA A 107 41.59 -4.90 -15.89
N ARG A 108 41.75 -4.07 -14.86
CA ARG A 108 42.93 -3.24 -14.66
C ARG A 108 44.08 -4.19 -14.36
N SER A 109 44.74 -4.68 -15.41
CA SER A 109 45.96 -5.45 -15.32
C SER A 109 47.00 -4.57 -14.65
N ASN A 110 47.30 -4.90 -13.40
CA ASN A 110 48.34 -4.24 -12.63
C ASN A 110 49.69 -4.74 -13.20
N PRO A 111 50.54 -3.89 -13.80
CA PRO A 111 51.85 -4.34 -14.25
C PRO A 111 52.72 -4.66 -13.02
N LEU A 112 53.29 -5.87 -12.99
CA LEU A 112 54.20 -6.35 -11.95
C LEU A 112 55.43 -5.42 -11.83
N PRO A 113 55.86 -5.05 -10.60
CA PRO A 113 57.13 -4.35 -10.40
C PRO A 113 58.30 -5.30 -10.66
N SER A 114 59.22 -4.84 -11.51
CA SER A 114 60.49 -5.47 -11.88
C SER A 114 61.51 -5.49 -10.75
#